data_AF-A0A3M1ZE50-F1
#
_entry.id   AF-A0A3M1ZE50-F1
#
_cell.length_a   1.000
_cell.length_b   1.000
_cell.length_c   1.000
_cell.angle_alpha   90.00
_cell.angle_beta   90.00
_cell.angle_gamma   90.00
#
_symmetry.space_group_name_H-M   'P 1'
#
loop_
_entity.id
_entity.type
_entity.pdbx_description
1 polymer ?
#
loop_
_entity_poly.entity_id
_entity_poly.type
_entity_poly.pdbx_seq_one_letter_code
_entity_poly.pdbx_strand_id
1 'polypeptide(L)'
;MNNEPAPGLNFLKPKKSFLMRPRYFAILLFLFGAGCAQKPSGPEIYKTWYQPYLEYQSFQSENEGLEKQLNKGLQLYLKKDYQGAFEVFSSILEIYSDHQITASFYTALCLMEMEVVSPEQKTIVESMFQDVIKQGRNPFVRQAAWYLALFYFKNSDDSAAIPILEVLARDEGIYKEEAEKLLEKVK
;
A
#
# COMPACT_ATOMS: atom_id res chain seq x y z
N MET A 1 -24.77 75.02 -59.17
CA MET A 1 -25.21 75.38 -57.81
C MET A 1 -25.95 74.20 -57.23
N ASN A 2 -25.31 73.56 -56.25
CA ASN A 2 -25.86 72.95 -55.03
C ASN A 2 -27.11 72.06 -55.15
N ASN A 3 -26.97 70.77 -54.83
CA ASN A 3 -27.39 70.20 -53.53
C ASN A 3 -27.33 68.66 -53.57
N GLU A 4 -26.40 68.08 -52.80
CA GLU A 4 -26.54 66.77 -52.14
C GLU A 4 -27.71 66.82 -51.11
N PRO A 5 -28.36 65.70 -50.66
CA PRO A 5 -27.72 64.59 -49.91
C PRO A 5 -28.34 63.16 -50.07
N ALA A 6 -27.54 62.09 -50.08
CA ALA A 6 -27.20 61.14 -48.99
C ALA A 6 -28.13 59.90 -48.85
N PRO A 7 -27.85 58.91 -48.00
CA PRO A 7 -27.08 57.70 -48.32
C PRO A 7 -27.89 56.39 -48.15
N GLY A 8 -27.52 55.33 -48.89
CA GLY A 8 -28.21 54.03 -48.86
C GLY A 8 -27.26 52.85 -48.61
N LEU A 9 -27.55 52.13 -47.52
CA LEU A 9 -26.87 50.97 -46.93
C LEU A 9 -26.35 49.86 -47.88
N ASN A 10 -25.18 49.33 -47.49
CA ASN A 10 -24.75 47.92 -47.41
C ASN A 10 -25.39 46.91 -48.40
N PHE A 11 -24.56 46.16 -49.14
CA PHE A 11 -24.62 44.68 -49.11
C PHE A 11 -23.28 44.07 -49.57
N LEU A 12 -22.79 43.17 -48.71
CA LEU A 12 -21.58 42.35 -48.81
C LEU A 12 -21.59 41.43 -50.04
N LYS A 13 -20.40 41.15 -50.62
CA LYS A 13 -20.10 39.83 -51.19
C LYS A 13 -18.69 39.34 -50.81
N PRO A 14 -18.52 38.04 -50.53
CA PRO A 14 -17.40 37.51 -49.75
C PRO A 14 -16.12 37.24 -50.55
N LYS A 15 -15.01 37.27 -49.82
CA LYS A 15 -13.63 36.99 -50.25
C LYS A 15 -13.41 35.48 -50.37
N LYS A 16 -12.72 35.06 -51.45
CA LYS A 16 -12.49 33.66 -51.85
C LYS A 16 -11.80 32.83 -50.77
N SER A 17 -12.28 31.60 -50.60
CA SER A 17 -11.82 30.57 -49.68
C SER A 17 -10.37 30.12 -49.94
N PHE A 18 -9.53 30.18 -48.91
CA PHE A 18 -8.18 29.65 -48.88
C PHE A 18 -8.23 28.18 -48.41
N LEU A 19 -8.01 27.25 -49.34
CA LEU A 19 -8.00 25.82 -49.08
C LEU A 19 -6.58 25.40 -48.62
N MET A 20 -6.36 25.31 -47.32
CA MET A 20 -5.09 24.87 -46.74
C MET A 20 -5.05 23.32 -46.67
N ARG A 21 -4.01 22.70 -47.21
CA ARG A 21 -3.87 21.24 -47.39
C ARG A 21 -3.53 20.50 -46.09
N PRO A 22 -4.16 19.35 -45.75
CA PRO A 22 -3.88 18.62 -44.52
C PRO A 22 -2.76 17.61 -44.77
N ARG A 23 -1.50 17.98 -44.52
CA ARG A 23 -0.38 17.00 -44.52
C ARG A 23 0.45 16.98 -43.23
N TYR A 24 0.16 17.86 -42.27
CA TYR A 24 0.92 17.95 -41.02
C TYR A 24 0.21 17.37 -39.78
N PHE A 25 -1.05 16.96 -39.90
CA PHE A 25 -1.80 16.39 -38.76
C PHE A 25 -1.41 14.94 -38.42
N ALA A 26 -0.77 14.21 -39.34
CA ALA A 26 -0.44 12.81 -39.13
C ALA A 26 0.88 12.58 -38.35
N ILE A 27 1.75 13.59 -38.23
CA ILE A 27 3.07 13.44 -37.58
C ILE A 27 3.00 13.79 -36.09
N LEU A 28 2.03 14.60 -35.65
CA LEU A 28 1.85 14.96 -34.24
C LEU A 28 1.16 13.88 -33.40
N LEU A 29 0.54 12.87 -34.02
CA LEU A 29 -0.10 11.76 -33.31
C LEU A 29 0.86 10.62 -32.95
N PHE A 30 2.08 10.60 -33.51
CA PHE A 30 3.06 9.53 -33.25
C PHE A 30 4.00 9.84 -32.08
N LEU A 31 4.02 11.07 -31.57
CA LEU A 31 4.86 11.47 -30.43
C LEU A 31 4.20 11.28 -29.06
N PHE A 32 2.92 10.90 -29.01
CA PHE A 32 2.17 10.72 -27.76
C PHE A 32 1.87 9.25 -27.40
N GLY A 33 2.29 8.30 -28.26
CA GLY A 33 1.82 6.91 -28.22
C GLY A 33 2.76 5.89 -27.55
N ALA A 34 3.84 6.32 -26.90
CA ALA A 34 4.65 5.45 -26.05
C ALA A 34 4.45 5.87 -24.59
N GLY A 35 3.24 5.67 -24.08
CA GLY A 35 3.03 5.61 -22.64
C GLY A 35 3.82 4.41 -22.13
N CYS A 36 5.07 4.62 -21.72
CA CYS A 36 5.80 3.66 -20.91
C CYS A 36 4.91 3.42 -19.69
N ALA A 37 4.29 2.24 -19.61
CA ALA A 37 3.66 1.80 -18.38
C ALA A 37 4.76 1.78 -17.33
N GLN A 38 4.87 2.84 -16.54
CA GLN A 38 5.82 2.90 -15.44
C GLN A 38 5.40 1.84 -14.44
N LYS A 39 6.35 0.97 -14.10
CA LYS A 39 6.18 0.02 -13.01
C LYS A 39 5.74 0.79 -11.76
N PRO A 40 4.72 0.32 -11.03
CA PRO A 40 4.27 1.00 -9.82
C PRO A 40 5.41 1.06 -8.81
N SER A 41 5.50 2.17 -8.09
CA SER A 41 6.47 2.32 -6.99
C SER A 41 6.09 1.43 -5.79
N GLY A 42 7.06 1.07 -4.96
CA GLY A 42 6.82 0.36 -3.70
C GLY A 42 5.67 0.94 -2.87
N PRO A 43 5.63 2.26 -2.60
CA PRO A 43 4.53 2.87 -1.85
C PRO A 43 3.15 2.73 -2.54
N GLU A 44 3.09 2.76 -3.88
CA GLU A 44 1.85 2.53 -4.63
C GLU A 44 1.40 1.06 -4.53
N ILE A 45 2.35 0.12 -4.57
CA ILE A 45 2.11 -1.30 -4.32
C ILE A 45 1.54 -1.47 -2.92
N TYR A 46 2.21 -0.95 -1.89
CA TYR A 46 1.72 -1.01 -0.51
C TYR A 46 0.29 -0.49 -0.41
N LYS A 47 0.01 0.70 -0.95
CA LYS A 47 -1.33 1.30 -0.92
C LYS A 47 -2.41 0.43 -1.58
N THR A 48 -2.05 -0.30 -2.63
CA THR A 48 -3.00 -1.13 -3.38
C THR A 48 -3.25 -2.48 -2.71
N TRP A 49 -2.23 -3.05 -2.07
CA TRP A 49 -2.23 -4.44 -1.59
C TRP A 49 -2.39 -4.56 -0.06
N TYR A 50 -2.11 -3.50 0.69
CA TYR A 50 -2.26 -3.51 2.12
C TYR A 50 -3.73 -3.51 2.55
N GLN A 51 -4.07 -4.44 3.43
CA GLN A 51 -5.34 -4.50 4.14
C GLN A 51 -5.05 -4.76 5.63
N PRO A 52 -5.74 -4.07 6.57
CA PRO A 52 -5.61 -4.35 7.99
C PRO A 52 -5.95 -5.82 8.31
N TYR A 53 -5.25 -6.41 9.27
CA TYR A 53 -5.42 -7.82 9.62
C TYR A 53 -6.58 -8.02 10.61
N LEU A 54 -7.73 -8.53 10.15
CA LEU A 54 -8.98 -8.56 10.92
C LEU A 54 -9.53 -9.97 11.18
N GLU A 55 -8.67 -11.00 11.11
CA GLU A 55 -9.10 -12.41 11.20
C GLU A 55 -9.54 -12.86 12.61
N TYR A 56 -9.04 -12.21 13.67
CA TYR A 56 -9.32 -12.62 15.06
C TYR A 56 -10.38 -11.73 15.72
N GLN A 57 -11.33 -12.38 16.41
CA GLN A 57 -12.31 -11.73 17.28
C GLN A 57 -11.91 -11.79 18.77
N SER A 58 -11.13 -12.81 19.15
CA SER A 58 -10.60 -12.99 20.50
C SER A 58 -9.37 -13.90 20.49
N PHE A 59 -8.55 -13.81 21.53
CA PHE A 59 -7.46 -14.73 21.82
C PHE A 59 -7.79 -15.59 23.04
N GLN A 60 -7.20 -16.78 23.09
CA GLN A 60 -7.27 -17.69 24.24
C GLN A 60 -5.87 -17.90 24.81
N SER A 61 -5.76 -17.97 26.13
CA SER A 61 -4.51 -18.30 26.82
C SER A 61 -4.76 -19.04 28.13
N GLU A 62 -3.86 -19.96 28.50
CA GLU A 62 -3.87 -20.61 29.81
C GLU A 62 -3.67 -19.62 30.96
N ASN A 63 -3.05 -18.47 30.68
CA ASN A 63 -2.89 -17.39 31.64
C ASN A 63 -4.03 -16.36 31.46
N GLU A 64 -4.96 -16.31 32.40
CA GLU A 64 -6.12 -15.40 32.38
C GLU A 64 -5.72 -13.92 32.31
N GLY A 65 -4.64 -13.53 32.99
CA GLY A 65 -4.12 -12.16 32.96
C GLY A 65 -3.64 -11.77 31.56
N LEU A 66 -2.87 -12.66 30.94
CA LEU A 66 -2.40 -12.50 29.56
C LEU A 66 -3.56 -12.50 28.56
N GLU A 67 -4.51 -13.44 28.68
CA GLU A 67 -5.70 -13.51 27.83
C GLU A 67 -6.47 -12.19 27.86
N LYS A 68 -6.70 -11.64 29.05
CA LYS A 68 -7.39 -10.36 29.23
C LYS A 68 -6.64 -9.21 28.55
N GLN A 69 -5.31 -9.16 28.66
CA GLN A 69 -4.50 -8.11 28.04
C GLN A 69 -4.47 -8.25 26.51
N LEU A 70 -4.29 -9.47 25.98
CA LEU A 70 -4.34 -9.73 24.54
C LEU A 70 -5.68 -9.32 23.93
N ASN A 71 -6.79 -9.69 24.58
CA ASN A 71 -8.12 -9.31 24.12
C ASN A 71 -8.39 -7.81 24.26
N LYS A 72 -7.87 -7.15 25.29
CA LYS A 72 -7.93 -5.68 25.41
C LYS A 72 -7.20 -5.01 24.24
N GLY A 73 -5.98 -5.45 23.93
CA GLY A 73 -5.20 -4.93 22.80
C GLY A 73 -5.92 -5.16 21.47
N LEU A 74 -6.47 -6.36 21.26
CA LEU A 74 -7.25 -6.68 20.06
C LEU A 74 -8.49 -5.78 19.91
N GLN A 75 -9.24 -5.56 20.98
CA GLN A 75 -10.41 -4.67 20.93
C GLN A 75 -10.04 -3.23 20.54
N LEU A 76 -8.91 -2.72 21.01
CA LEU A 76 -8.41 -1.40 20.63
C LEU A 76 -7.98 -1.38 19.16
N TYR A 77 -7.26 -2.42 18.70
CA TYR A 77 -6.85 -2.57 17.31
C TYR A 77 -8.06 -2.61 16.36
N LEU A 78 -9.08 -3.42 16.67
CA LEU A 78 -10.31 -3.52 15.87
C LEU A 78 -11.12 -2.20 15.85
N LYS A 79 -10.99 -1.37 16.89
CA LYS A 79 -11.55 -0.01 16.94
C LYS A 79 -10.67 1.03 16.24
N LYS A 80 -9.54 0.63 15.66
CA LYS A 80 -8.52 1.49 15.04
C LYS A 80 -7.85 2.45 16.02
N ASP A 81 -7.93 2.17 17.32
CA ASP A 81 -7.12 2.84 18.33
C ASP A 81 -5.75 2.16 18.40
N TYR A 82 -4.94 2.41 17.38
CA TYR A 82 -3.65 1.75 17.22
C TYR A 82 -2.62 2.18 18.26
N GLN A 83 -2.71 3.42 18.75
CA GLN A 83 -1.85 3.89 19.83
C GLN A 83 -2.18 3.16 21.14
N GLY A 84 -3.45 3.09 21.53
CA GLY A 84 -3.86 2.34 22.72
C GLY A 84 -3.57 0.85 22.60
N ALA A 85 -3.76 0.27 21.42
CA ALA A 85 -3.42 -1.13 21.15
C ALA A 85 -1.90 -1.37 21.29
N PHE A 86 -1.08 -0.50 20.69
CA PHE A 86 0.38 -0.55 20.79
C PHE A 86 0.86 -0.50 22.24
N GLU A 87 0.29 0.38 23.08
CA GLU A 87 0.64 0.49 24.50
C GLU A 87 0.33 -0.82 25.25
N VAL A 88 -0.84 -1.42 24.98
CA VAL A 88 -1.22 -2.69 25.62
C VAL A 88 -0.32 -3.84 25.17
N PHE A 89 -0.08 -3.99 23.86
CA PHE A 89 0.76 -5.09 23.36
C PHE A 89 2.23 -4.93 23.75
N SER A 90 2.76 -3.70 23.78
CA SER A 90 4.13 -3.45 24.25
C SER A 90 4.27 -3.78 25.74
N SER A 91 3.28 -3.43 26.57
CA SER A 91 3.25 -3.83 27.98
C SER A 91 3.25 -5.35 28.15
N ILE A 92 2.58 -6.11 27.27
CA ILE A 92 2.66 -7.59 27.30
C ILE A 92 4.09 -8.06 27.02
N LEU A 93 4.78 -7.47 26.04
CA LEU A 93 6.16 -7.83 25.71
C LEU A 93 7.15 -7.51 26.85
N GLU A 94 6.87 -6.48 27.65
CA GLU A 94 7.67 -6.13 28.82
C GLU A 94 7.42 -7.05 30.01
N ILE A 95 6.16 -7.40 30.28
CA ILE A 95 5.76 -8.19 31.45
C ILE A 95 6.05 -9.67 31.26
N TYR A 96 5.76 -10.20 30.08
CA TYR A 96 5.91 -11.61 29.76
C TYR A 96 7.13 -11.75 28.86
N SER A 97 8.31 -11.73 29.49
CA SER A 97 9.59 -11.96 28.82
C SER A 97 9.71 -13.43 28.43
N ASP A 98 9.08 -13.80 27.33
CA ASP A 98 9.47 -14.80 26.34
C ASP A 98 8.33 -15.00 25.34
N HIS A 99 8.65 -14.96 24.05
CA HIS A 99 7.86 -15.54 22.95
C HIS A 99 6.36 -15.21 22.88
N GLN A 100 5.96 -13.99 23.22
CA GLN A 100 4.58 -13.52 23.01
C GLN A 100 4.33 -13.14 21.55
N ILE A 101 4.30 -14.16 20.68
CA ILE A 101 4.18 -14.03 19.21
C ILE A 101 2.98 -13.16 18.84
N THR A 102 1.83 -13.38 19.48
CA THR A 102 0.61 -12.60 19.22
C THR A 102 0.84 -11.12 19.51
N ALA A 103 1.42 -10.79 20.68
CA ALA A 103 1.69 -9.40 21.03
C ALA A 103 2.72 -8.78 20.07
N SER A 104 3.79 -9.51 19.73
CA SER A 104 4.82 -9.04 18.80
C SER A 104 4.24 -8.73 17.41
N PHE A 105 3.45 -9.66 16.86
CA PHE A 105 2.81 -9.49 15.56
C PHE A 105 1.87 -8.29 15.54
N TYR A 106 1.01 -8.14 16.56
CA TYR A 106 0.07 -7.01 16.61
C TYR A 106 0.76 -5.67 16.95
N THR A 107 1.84 -5.65 17.72
CA THR A 107 2.67 -4.44 17.92
C THR A 107 3.23 -3.95 16.58
N ALA A 108 3.78 -4.84 15.77
CA ALA A 108 4.30 -4.49 14.44
C ALA A 108 3.21 -3.92 13.52
N LEU A 109 2.01 -4.53 13.51
CA LEU A 109 0.86 -4.01 12.76
C LEU A 109 0.44 -2.61 13.25
N CYS A 110 0.37 -2.38 14.56
CA CYS A 110 0.03 -1.06 15.10
C CYS A 110 1.03 0.01 14.64
N LEU A 111 2.33 -0.29 14.67
CA LEU A 111 3.38 0.61 14.17
C LEU A 111 3.23 0.90 12.68
N MET A 112 2.85 -0.09 11.86
CA MET A 112 2.55 0.13 10.45
C MET A 112 1.35 1.07 10.25
N GLU A 113 0.29 0.90 11.03
CA GLU A 113 -0.95 1.70 10.94
C GLU A 113 -0.77 3.14 11.41
N MET A 114 0.07 3.38 12.41
CA MET A 114 0.31 4.75 12.91
C MET A 114 1.09 5.63 11.93
N GLU A 115 1.69 5.05 10.87
CA GLU A 115 2.50 5.74 9.85
C GLU A 115 3.71 6.53 10.38
N VAL A 116 3.95 6.53 11.69
CA VAL A 116 5.12 7.11 12.34
C VAL A 116 6.20 6.03 12.42
N VAL A 117 7.04 5.97 11.39
CA VAL A 117 8.16 5.02 11.36
C VAL A 117 9.47 5.78 11.09
N SER A 118 10.14 6.20 12.16
CA SER A 118 11.54 6.63 12.13
C SER A 118 12.44 5.49 11.64
N PRO A 119 13.68 5.76 11.17
CA PRO A 119 14.61 4.69 10.79
C PRO A 119 14.79 3.63 11.88
N GLU A 120 14.79 4.02 13.15
CA GLU A 120 14.87 3.11 14.30
C GLU A 120 13.61 2.26 14.42
N GLN A 121 12.42 2.87 14.30
CA GLN A 121 11.15 2.15 14.31
C GLN A 121 11.04 1.19 13.12
N LYS A 122 11.67 1.49 11.98
CA LYS A 122 11.67 0.59 10.82
C LYS A 122 12.37 -0.72 11.17
N THR A 123 13.57 -0.61 11.76
CA THR A 123 14.33 -1.77 12.23
C THR A 123 13.55 -2.57 13.27
N ILE A 124 12.82 -1.90 14.17
CA ILE A 124 11.99 -2.57 15.18
C ILE A 124 10.85 -3.36 14.52
N VAL A 125 10.09 -2.76 13.61
CA VAL A 125 8.99 -3.43 12.88
C VAL A 125 9.51 -4.63 12.09
N GLU A 126 10.61 -4.45 11.38
CA GLU A 126 11.28 -5.52 10.63
C GLU A 126 11.69 -6.68 11.56
N SER A 127 12.37 -6.38 12.67
CA SER A 127 12.78 -7.40 13.65
C SER A 127 11.59 -8.17 14.21
N MET A 128 10.51 -7.47 14.57
CA MET A 128 9.30 -8.12 15.11
C MET A 128 8.72 -9.14 14.13
N PHE A 129 8.56 -8.78 12.85
CA PHE A 129 8.07 -9.74 11.86
C PHE A 129 9.07 -10.88 11.61
N GLN A 130 10.37 -10.57 11.51
CA GLN A 130 11.39 -11.59 11.32
C GLN A 130 11.42 -12.58 12.49
N ASP A 131 11.21 -12.13 13.71
CA ASP A 131 11.21 -13.00 14.89
C ASP A 131 9.96 -13.89 14.92
N VAL A 132 8.79 -13.37 14.52
CA VAL A 132 7.58 -14.19 14.31
C VAL A 132 7.82 -15.27 13.25
N ILE A 133 8.48 -14.92 12.13
CA ILE A 133 8.80 -15.86 11.05
C ILE A 133 9.81 -16.92 11.52
N LYS A 134 10.90 -16.52 12.18
CA LYS A 134 11.99 -17.40 12.66
C LYS A 134 11.51 -18.45 13.65
N GLN A 135 10.51 -18.13 14.48
CA GLN A 135 9.95 -19.11 15.41
C GLN A 135 9.25 -20.28 14.70
N GLY A 136 8.77 -20.10 13.47
CA GLY A 136 8.35 -21.16 12.54
C GLY A 136 7.05 -21.90 12.89
N ARG A 137 6.88 -22.38 14.12
CA ARG A 137 5.67 -23.07 14.58
C ARG A 137 4.74 -22.10 15.30
N ASN A 138 4.08 -21.24 14.54
CA ASN A 138 3.05 -20.34 15.07
C ASN A 138 2.03 -19.96 13.99
N PRO A 139 0.81 -19.51 14.37
CA PRO A 139 -0.26 -19.25 13.41
C PRO A 139 -0.04 -17.99 12.58
N PHE A 140 1.03 -17.23 12.81
CA PHE A 140 1.28 -15.92 12.18
C PHE A 140 2.45 -15.93 11.18
N VAL A 141 3.15 -17.04 10.95
CA VAL A 141 4.36 -17.04 10.10
C VAL A 141 4.09 -16.49 8.70
N ARG A 142 3.01 -16.94 8.06
CA ARG A 142 2.69 -16.51 6.69
C ARG A 142 2.17 -15.08 6.64
N GLN A 143 1.40 -14.69 7.65
CA GLN A 143 0.89 -13.34 7.86
C GLN A 143 2.05 -12.37 8.08
N ALA A 144 2.99 -12.70 8.96
CA ALA A 144 4.19 -11.92 9.22
C ALA A 144 5.04 -11.76 7.96
N ALA A 145 5.23 -12.84 7.19
CA ALA A 145 5.93 -12.75 5.90
C ALA A 145 5.21 -11.82 4.91
N TRP A 146 3.88 -11.95 4.77
CA TRP A 146 3.09 -11.09 3.90
C TRP A 146 3.19 -9.61 4.30
N TYR A 147 2.96 -9.30 5.58
CA TYR A 147 3.03 -7.93 6.09
C TYR A 147 4.45 -7.36 6.08
N LEU A 148 5.48 -8.18 6.25
CA LEU A 148 6.88 -7.76 6.10
C LEU A 148 7.20 -7.37 4.65
N ALA A 149 6.74 -8.16 3.66
CA ALA A 149 6.91 -7.80 2.26
C ALA A 149 6.22 -6.47 1.92
N LEU A 150 4.97 -6.28 2.40
CA LEU A 150 4.25 -5.01 2.25
C LEU A 150 4.96 -3.86 2.97
N PHE A 151 5.50 -4.10 4.16
CA PHE A 151 6.28 -3.12 4.90
C PHE A 151 7.53 -2.68 4.12
N TYR A 152 8.23 -3.60 3.46
CA TYR A 152 9.36 -3.24 2.60
C TYR A 152 8.93 -2.39 1.40
N PHE A 153 7.82 -2.75 0.72
CA PHE A 153 7.26 -1.90 -0.35
C PHE A 153 6.89 -0.50 0.15
N LYS A 154 6.25 -0.38 1.32
CA LYS A 154 5.92 0.91 1.95
C LYS A 154 7.15 1.81 2.08
N ASN A 155 8.31 1.21 2.31
CA ASN A 155 9.58 1.89 2.54
C ASN A 155 10.49 1.95 1.31
N SER A 156 9.96 1.62 0.12
CA SER A 156 10.70 1.59 -1.15
C SER A 156 11.90 0.62 -1.15
N ASP A 157 11.84 -0.44 -0.33
CA ASP A 157 12.82 -1.54 -0.35
C ASP A 157 12.26 -2.76 -1.08
N ASP A 158 11.91 -2.56 -2.34
CA ASP A 158 11.33 -3.61 -3.19
C ASP A 158 12.26 -4.84 -3.28
N SER A 159 13.57 -4.63 -3.15
CA SER A 159 14.58 -5.68 -3.22
C SER A 159 14.47 -6.69 -2.07
N ALA A 160 14.12 -6.23 -0.87
CA ALA A 160 13.89 -7.08 0.30
C ALA A 160 12.52 -7.78 0.25
N ALA A 161 11.52 -7.17 -0.41
CA ALA A 161 10.18 -7.74 -0.51
C ALA A 161 10.09 -8.95 -1.45
N ILE A 162 10.78 -8.90 -2.60
CA ILE A 162 10.70 -9.93 -3.65
C ILE A 162 11.02 -11.34 -3.15
N PRO A 163 12.14 -11.62 -2.45
CA PRO A 163 12.45 -12.99 -2.00
C PRO A 163 11.41 -13.54 -1.02
N ILE A 164 10.76 -12.68 -0.23
CA ILE A 164 9.69 -13.11 0.68
C ILE A 164 8.46 -13.53 -0.12
N LEU A 165 8.07 -12.75 -1.12
CA LEU A 165 6.96 -13.11 -2.01
C LEU A 165 7.22 -14.39 -2.79
N GLU A 166 8.46 -14.63 -3.25
CA GLU A 166 8.83 -15.87 -3.94
C GLU A 166 8.62 -17.11 -3.06
N VAL A 167 8.95 -17.00 -1.77
CA VAL A 167 8.68 -18.07 -0.80
C VAL A 167 7.17 -18.28 -0.62
N LEU A 168 6.40 -17.20 -0.45
CA LEU A 168 4.94 -17.27 -0.29
C LEU A 168 4.23 -17.83 -1.53
N ALA A 169 4.69 -17.48 -2.73
CA ALA A 169 4.13 -17.96 -4.01
C ALA A 169 4.45 -19.44 -4.27
N ARG A 170 5.62 -19.92 -3.80
CA ARG A 170 6.01 -21.32 -3.97
C ARG A 170 5.27 -22.26 -3.02
N ASP A 171 5.12 -21.85 -1.76
CA ASP A 171 4.65 -22.74 -0.70
C ASP A 171 3.13 -22.59 -0.48
N GLU A 172 2.37 -23.68 -0.47
CA GLU A 172 0.90 -23.63 -0.28
C GLU A 172 0.47 -22.86 0.98
N GLY A 173 -0.47 -21.93 0.86
CA GLY A 173 -1.00 -21.18 1.99
C GLY A 173 -1.89 -20.01 1.59
N ILE A 174 -2.42 -19.31 2.60
CA ILE A 174 -3.44 -18.25 2.46
C ILE A 174 -3.00 -17.01 1.66
N TYR A 175 -1.70 -16.82 1.41
CA TYR A 175 -1.17 -15.70 0.63
C TYR A 175 -0.50 -16.12 -0.68
N LYS A 176 -0.64 -17.40 -1.08
CA LYS A 176 0.04 -17.91 -2.27
C LYS A 176 -0.42 -17.16 -3.52
N GLU A 177 -1.73 -17.09 -3.74
CA GLU A 177 -2.30 -16.47 -4.94
C GLU A 177 -2.03 -14.97 -4.97
N GLU A 178 -2.10 -14.29 -3.83
CA GLU A 178 -1.77 -12.87 -3.69
C GLU A 178 -0.30 -12.60 -3.98
N ALA A 179 0.60 -13.46 -3.50
CA ALA A 179 2.04 -13.35 -3.76
C ALA A 179 2.37 -13.56 -5.24
N GLU A 180 1.77 -14.56 -5.89
CA GLU A 180 1.92 -14.80 -7.33
C GLU A 180 1.47 -13.57 -8.13
N LYS A 181 0.27 -13.06 -7.87
CA LYS A 181 -0.27 -11.88 -8.56
C LYS A 181 0.56 -10.63 -8.31
N LEU A 182 1.08 -10.44 -7.09
CA LEU A 182 1.92 -9.30 -6.78
C LEU A 182 3.28 -9.40 -7.49
N LEU A 183 3.89 -10.59 -7.54
CA LEU A 183 5.13 -10.84 -8.28
C LEU A 183 5.01 -10.49 -9.76
N GLU A 184 3.88 -10.77 -10.41
CA GLU A 184 3.62 -10.39 -11.81
C GLU A 184 3.59 -8.87 -12.04
N LYS A 185 3.30 -8.08 -11.00
CA LYS A 185 3.30 -6.60 -11.08
C LYS A 185 4.67 -6.00 -10.84
N VAL A 186 5.52 -6.70 -10.09
CA VAL A 186 6.81 -6.18 -9.61
C VAL A 186 8.03 -6.84 -10.26
N LYS A 187 7.84 -7.79 -11.18
CA LYS A 187 8.90 -8.33 -12.03
C LYS A 187 8.70 -7.85 -13.46
#